data_AF-A0A928F6Q1-F1
#
_entry.id   AF-A0A928F6Q1-F1
#
_cell.length_a   1.000
_cell.length_b   1.000
_cell.length_c   1.000
_cell.angle_alpha   90.00
_cell.angle_beta   90.00
_cell.angle_gamma   90.00
#
_symmetry.space_group_name_H-M   'P 1'
#
loop_
_entity.id
_entity.type
_entity.pdbx_description
1 polymer ?
#
loop_
_entity_poly.entity_id
_entity_poly.type
_entity_poly.pdbx_seq_one_letter_code
_entity_poly.pdbx_strand_id
1 'polypeptide(L)'
;MDVVEKKNEIKVDMSAYKRSKRKVWISAAIVAGIVAAVFIVGSLLLLGNALIGICAALISIAVLLAVWVPGELKRIRRNFCQECGARYDYQTCVEWEVGEIEIKDKKTNPNSDRKQIEGIRIEHVDFTCTCAKCGNVASFTQKYQTGEVYDDGSVKERNVDAVIKKYFKV
;
A
#
# COMPACT_ATOMS: atom_id res chain seq x y z
N MET A 1 -1.49 -49.42 13.31
CA MET A 1 -2.20 -48.95 12.11
C MET A 1 -1.67 -47.55 11.84
N ASP A 2 -0.61 -47.45 11.04
CA ASP A 2 0.03 -46.17 10.74
C ASP A 2 -0.74 -45.48 9.62
N VAL A 3 -1.36 -44.36 9.96
CA VAL A 3 -2.04 -43.48 9.00
C VAL A 3 -0.96 -42.75 8.22
N VAL A 4 -0.63 -43.27 7.04
CA VAL A 4 0.26 -42.60 6.07
C VAL A 4 -0.45 -41.34 5.57
N GLU A 5 -0.13 -40.19 6.16
CA GLU A 5 -0.46 -38.88 5.61
C GLU A 5 0.20 -38.74 4.23
N LYS A 6 -0.56 -39.00 3.17
CA LYS A 6 -0.21 -38.56 1.83
C LYS A 6 -0.22 -37.03 1.82
N LYS A 7 0.94 -36.41 2.03
CA LYS A 7 1.21 -35.03 1.61
C LYS A 7 1.05 -34.97 0.10
N ASN A 8 -0.16 -34.65 -0.36
CA ASN A 8 -0.36 -34.19 -1.72
C ASN A 8 0.41 -32.87 -1.86
N GLU A 9 1.55 -32.92 -2.53
CA GLU A 9 2.26 -31.73 -2.98
C GLU A 9 1.38 -31.02 -4.00
N ILE A 10 0.50 -30.14 -3.51
CA ILE A 10 -0.24 -29.22 -4.35
C ILE A 10 0.81 -28.38 -5.06
N LYS A 11 1.02 -28.59 -6.37
CA LYS A 11 1.89 -27.73 -7.16
C LYS A 11 1.31 -26.33 -7.15
N VAL A 12 1.93 -25.48 -6.35
CA VAL A 12 1.40 -24.17 -6.03
C VAL A 12 1.72 -23.20 -7.17
N ASP A 13 0.71 -22.84 -7.96
CA ASP A 13 0.87 -21.90 -9.07
C ASP A 13 0.99 -20.44 -8.60
N MET A 14 2.24 -19.98 -8.45
CA MET A 14 2.62 -18.58 -8.17
C MET A 14 2.61 -17.64 -9.39
N SER A 15 2.17 -18.09 -10.57
CA SER A 15 2.30 -17.33 -11.83
C SER A 15 1.61 -15.97 -11.78
N ALA A 16 0.44 -15.87 -11.11
CA ALA A 16 -0.31 -14.61 -10.99
C ALA A 16 0.46 -13.57 -10.14
N TYR A 17 0.97 -13.96 -8.98
CA TYR A 17 1.80 -13.10 -8.12
C TYR A 17 3.06 -12.63 -8.84
N LYS A 18 3.78 -13.57 -9.48
CA LYS A 18 5.00 -13.26 -10.25
C LYS A 18 4.70 -12.30 -11.42
N ARG A 19 3.58 -12.50 -12.13
CA ARG A 19 3.15 -11.63 -13.23
C ARG A 19 2.86 -10.21 -12.75
N SER A 20 2.14 -10.04 -11.64
CA SER A 20 1.86 -8.73 -11.05
C SER A 20 3.13 -8.01 -10.59
N LYS A 21 4.04 -8.72 -9.91
CA LYS A 21 5.34 -8.19 -9.52
C LYS A 21 6.16 -7.75 -10.75
N ARG A 22 6.17 -8.56 -11.81
CA ARG A 22 6.88 -8.24 -13.06
C ARG A 22 6.33 -6.97 -13.71
N LYS A 23 5.02 -6.74 -13.70
CA LYS A 23 4.40 -5.52 -14.25
C LYS A 23 4.91 -4.26 -13.54
N VAL A 24 5.04 -4.28 -12.21
CA VAL A 24 5.57 -3.13 -11.42
C VAL A 24 7.01 -2.81 -11.81
N TRP A 25 7.86 -3.83 -11.97
CA TRP A 25 9.25 -3.63 -12.40
C TRP A 25 9.35 -3.09 -13.83
N ILE A 26 8.50 -3.59 -14.74
CA ILE A 26 8.44 -3.09 -16.13
C ILE A 26 8.00 -1.62 -16.14
N SER A 27 6.95 -1.26 -15.40
CA SER A 27 6.48 0.14 -15.33
C SER A 27 7.53 1.06 -14.71
N ALA A 28 8.21 0.61 -13.65
CA ALA A 28 9.29 1.37 -13.03
C ALA A 28 10.46 1.61 -14.00
N ALA A 29 10.84 0.61 -14.80
CA ALA A 29 11.88 0.75 -15.81
C ALA A 29 11.51 1.76 -16.91
N ILE A 30 10.26 1.74 -17.38
CA ILE A 30 9.76 2.71 -18.37
C ILE A 30 9.84 4.13 -17.83
N VAL A 31 9.34 4.37 -16.61
CA VAL A 31 9.36 5.70 -15.99
C VAL A 31 10.79 6.18 -15.75
N ALA A 32 11.67 5.30 -15.25
CA ALA A 32 13.08 5.63 -15.06
C ALA A 32 13.76 6.02 -16.39
N GLY A 33 13.46 5.32 -17.48
CA GLY A 33 13.97 5.65 -18.81
C GLY A 33 13.52 7.03 -19.30
N ILE A 34 12.24 7.36 -19.11
CA ILE A 34 11.70 8.69 -19.48
C ILE A 34 12.37 9.79 -18.66
N VAL A 35 12.49 9.61 -17.35
CA VAL A 35 13.14 10.58 -16.45
C VAL A 35 14.59 10.80 -16.86
N ALA A 36 15.35 9.72 -17.10
CA ALA A 36 16.73 9.82 -17.56
C ALA A 36 16.85 10.62 -18.86
N ALA A 37 16.01 10.33 -19.85
CA ALA A 37 16.03 11.03 -21.13
C ALA A 37 15.76 12.54 -20.98
N VAL A 38 14.78 12.92 -20.16
CA VAL A 38 14.44 14.33 -19.91
C VAL A 38 15.60 15.08 -19.27
N PHE A 39 16.25 14.49 -18.25
CA PHE A 39 17.39 15.12 -17.58
C PHE A 39 18.62 15.23 -18.49
N ILE A 40 18.90 14.22 -19.31
CA ILE A 40 20.02 14.25 -20.26
C ILE A 40 19.79 15.35 -21.30
N VAL A 41 18.63 15.37 -21.96
CA VAL A 41 18.29 16.38 -22.99
C VAL A 41 18.26 17.78 -22.39
N GLY A 42 17.64 17.97 -21.23
CA GLY A 42 17.58 19.27 -20.55
C GLY A 42 18.96 19.80 -20.16
N SER A 43 19.85 18.92 -19.71
CA SER A 43 21.21 19.32 -19.29
C SER A 43 22.12 19.65 -20.47
N LEU A 44 21.95 18.96 -21.60
CA LEU A 44 22.57 19.30 -22.88
C LEU A 44 22.14 20.70 -23.36
N LEU A 45 20.88 21.06 -23.17
CA LEU A 45 20.34 22.36 -23.61
C LEU A 45 20.71 23.54 -22.68
N LEU A 46 20.77 23.33 -21.36
CA LEU A 46 20.90 24.44 -20.39
C LEU A 46 22.33 24.77 -19.98
N LEU A 47 23.20 23.77 -19.82
CA LEU A 47 24.46 23.96 -19.08
C LEU A 47 25.69 23.35 -19.77
N GLY A 48 25.52 22.69 -20.92
CA GLY A 48 26.60 22.03 -21.67
C GLY A 48 27.35 20.93 -20.92
N ASN A 49 26.98 20.66 -19.66
CA ASN A 49 27.71 19.77 -18.78
C ASN A 49 26.88 18.52 -18.46
N ALA A 50 27.01 17.52 -19.33
CA ALA A 50 26.24 16.29 -19.28
C ALA A 50 26.40 15.52 -17.95
N LEU A 51 27.53 15.68 -17.25
CA LEU A 51 27.80 15.06 -15.95
C LEU A 51 26.79 15.45 -14.88
N ILE A 52 26.42 16.73 -14.80
CA ILE A 52 25.44 17.22 -13.80
C ILE A 52 24.06 16.61 -14.08
N GLY A 53 23.69 16.55 -15.35
CA GLY A 53 22.43 15.93 -15.80
C GLY A 53 22.31 14.45 -15.45
N ILE A 54 23.39 13.70 -15.68
CA ILE A 54 23.46 12.27 -15.35
C ILE A 54 23.32 12.06 -13.84
N CYS A 55 24.05 12.83 -13.02
CA CYS A 55 23.94 12.73 -11.56
C CYS A 55 22.53 13.06 -11.06
N ALA A 56 21.92 14.14 -11.55
CA ALA A 56 20.56 14.53 -11.20
C ALA A 56 19.52 13.47 -11.61
N ALA A 57 19.68 12.88 -12.80
CA ALA A 57 18.83 11.78 -13.26
C ALA A 57 18.91 10.56 -12.36
N LEU A 58 20.13 10.12 -12.00
CA LEU A 58 20.34 8.94 -11.16
C LEU A 58 19.74 9.13 -9.76
N ILE A 59 19.94 10.30 -9.15
CA ILE A 59 19.36 10.61 -7.83
C ILE A 59 17.83 10.60 -7.91
N SER A 60 17.25 11.24 -8.94
CA SER A 60 15.80 11.30 -9.12
C SER A 60 15.19 9.91 -9.30
N ILE A 61 15.83 9.06 -10.10
CA ILE A 61 15.41 7.66 -10.30
C ILE A 61 15.53 6.86 -9.00
N ALA A 62 16.63 7.01 -8.25
CA ALA A 62 16.81 6.30 -6.99
C ALA A 62 15.72 6.64 -5.97
N VAL A 63 15.37 7.93 -5.84
CA VAL A 63 14.28 8.38 -4.96
C VAL A 63 12.93 7.84 -5.43
N LEU A 64 12.64 7.90 -6.73
CA LEU A 64 11.39 7.37 -7.29
C LEU A 64 11.24 5.87 -7.03
N LEU A 65 12.30 5.10 -7.27
CA LEU A 65 12.29 3.65 -7.03
C LEU A 65 12.15 3.31 -5.54
N ALA A 66 12.85 4.05 -4.67
CA ALA A 66 12.80 3.83 -3.23
C ALA A 66 11.41 4.09 -2.63
N VAL A 67 10.65 5.05 -3.17
CA VAL A 67 9.33 5.39 -2.65
C VAL A 67 8.23 4.57 -3.33
N TRP A 68 8.25 4.47 -4.65
CA TRP A 68 7.12 3.92 -5.40
C TRP A 68 7.08 2.39 -5.42
N VAL A 69 8.23 1.73 -5.64
CA VAL A 69 8.29 0.27 -5.77
C VAL A 69 7.86 -0.43 -4.48
N PRO A 70 8.32 -0.05 -3.26
CA PRO A 70 7.84 -0.67 -2.03
C PRO A 70 6.34 -0.48 -1.81
N GLY A 71 5.78 0.67 -2.19
CA GLY A 71 4.35 0.95 -2.09
C GLY A 71 3.50 -0.01 -2.92
N GLU A 72 3.87 -0.21 -4.18
CA GLU A 72 3.17 -1.15 -5.07
C GLU A 72 3.41 -2.62 -4.66
N LEU A 73 4.62 -2.97 -4.21
CA LEU A 73 4.88 -4.31 -3.69
C LEU A 73 4.06 -4.62 -2.43
N LYS A 74 3.89 -3.64 -1.53
CA LYS A 74 3.01 -3.77 -0.36
C LYS A 74 1.55 -3.94 -0.81
N ARG A 75 1.10 -3.21 -1.84
CA ARG A 75 -0.22 -3.35 -2.46
C ARG A 75 -0.44 -4.73 -3.09
N ILE A 76 0.59 -5.34 -3.68
CA ILE A 76 0.49 -6.71 -4.19
C ILE A 76 0.45 -7.68 -3.01
N ARG A 77 1.36 -7.56 -2.03
CA ARG A 77 1.43 -8.48 -0.90
C ARG A 77 0.14 -8.56 -0.09
N ARG A 78 -0.61 -7.45 0.06
CA ARG A 78 -1.92 -7.46 0.76
C ARG A 78 -3.03 -8.18 -0.01
N ASN A 79 -2.93 -8.25 -1.34
CA ASN A 79 -4.01 -8.75 -2.20
C ASN A 79 -3.78 -10.18 -2.68
N PHE A 80 -2.62 -10.77 -2.38
CA PHE A 80 -2.23 -12.09 -2.83
C PHE A 80 -1.70 -12.92 -1.66
N CYS A 81 -2.05 -14.20 -1.64
CA CYS A 81 -1.49 -15.15 -0.70
C CYS A 81 0.01 -15.29 -0.90
N GLN A 82 0.79 -15.24 0.19
CA GLN A 82 2.25 -15.35 0.12
C GLN A 82 2.73 -16.77 -0.17
N GLU A 83 1.97 -17.77 0.30
CA GLU A 83 2.25 -19.18 0.05
C GLU A 83 1.95 -19.57 -1.39
N CYS A 84 0.75 -19.20 -1.87
CA CYS A 84 0.28 -19.70 -3.16
C CYS A 84 0.09 -18.70 -4.30
N GLY A 85 0.23 -17.41 -4.02
CA GLY A 85 0.05 -16.37 -5.03
C GLY A 85 -1.37 -16.26 -5.57
N ALA A 86 -2.36 -16.94 -4.96
CA ALA A 86 -3.78 -16.73 -5.26
C ALA A 86 -4.21 -15.34 -4.77
N ARG A 87 -5.05 -14.66 -5.55
CA ARG A 87 -5.60 -13.36 -5.15
C ARG A 87 -6.64 -13.57 -4.06
N TYR A 88 -6.59 -12.77 -3.00
CA TYR A 88 -7.67 -12.70 -2.02
C TYR A 88 -8.88 -12.00 -2.64
N ASP A 89 -10.04 -12.62 -2.53
CA ASP A 89 -11.31 -11.98 -2.79
C ASP A 89 -11.78 -11.29 -1.51
N TYR A 90 -11.99 -9.97 -1.58
CA TYR A 90 -12.37 -9.17 -0.41
C TYR A 90 -13.68 -9.66 0.23
N GLN A 91 -14.63 -10.19 -0.55
CA GLN A 91 -15.94 -10.60 -0.03
C GLN A 91 -15.92 -11.96 0.68
N THR A 92 -14.97 -12.83 0.33
CA THR A 92 -15.00 -14.25 0.74
C THR A 92 -13.75 -14.69 1.50
N CYS A 93 -12.65 -13.96 1.34
CA CYS A 93 -11.34 -14.31 1.92
C CYS A 93 -10.87 -13.33 2.99
N VAL A 94 -11.53 -12.19 3.17
CA VAL A 94 -11.08 -11.11 4.08
C VAL A 94 -12.15 -10.83 5.12
N GLU A 95 -11.81 -11.08 6.37
CA GLU A 95 -12.57 -10.69 7.55
C GLU A 95 -11.83 -9.54 8.24
N TRP A 96 -12.59 -8.64 8.86
CA TRP A 96 -12.01 -7.51 9.58
C TRP A 96 -12.85 -7.11 10.78
N GLU A 97 -12.16 -6.66 11.83
CA GLU A 97 -12.77 -6.18 13.07
C GLU A 97 -12.11 -4.86 13.47
N VAL A 98 -12.91 -3.96 14.03
CA VAL A 98 -12.40 -2.72 14.61
C VAL A 98 -11.96 -3.03 16.04
N GLY A 99 -10.65 -2.92 16.28
CA GLY A 99 -10.05 -3.08 17.59
C GLY A 99 -9.99 -1.74 18.33
N GLU A 100 -8.78 -1.35 18.73
CA GLU A 100 -8.53 -0.15 19.53
C GLU A 100 -8.87 1.14 18.77
N ILE A 101 -9.44 2.11 19.48
CA ILE A 101 -9.72 3.46 18.96
C ILE A 101 -8.82 4.45 19.70
N GLU A 102 -7.88 5.06 18.96
CA GLU A 102 -7.01 6.13 19.46
C GLU A 102 -7.57 7.50 19.03
N ILE A 103 -7.63 8.46 19.94
CA ILE A 103 -7.83 9.88 19.59
C ILE A 103 -6.48 10.56 19.73
N LYS A 104 -6.00 11.18 18.64
CA LYS A 104 -4.76 11.95 18.64
C LYS A 104 -5.06 13.43 18.56
N ASP A 105 -4.55 14.18 19.52
CA ASP A 105 -4.66 15.62 19.54
C ASP A 105 -4.00 16.23 18.30
N LYS A 106 -4.73 17.12 17.63
CA LYS A 106 -4.22 17.88 16.50
C LYS A 106 -4.30 19.35 16.87
N LYS A 107 -3.21 19.90 17.42
CA LYS A 107 -3.14 21.35 17.65
C LYS A 107 -3.10 22.07 16.30
N THR A 108 -4.25 22.56 15.86
CA THR A 108 -4.36 23.39 14.65
C THR A 108 -4.09 24.85 15.02
N ASN A 109 -3.48 25.62 14.12
CA ASN A 109 -3.02 26.99 14.33
C ASN A 109 -4.22 27.93 14.65
N PRO A 110 -4.19 28.73 15.73
CA PRO A 110 -5.35 29.49 16.24
C PRO A 110 -5.80 30.67 15.36
N ASN A 111 -5.26 30.83 14.16
CA ASN A 111 -5.43 32.03 13.32
C ASN A 111 -6.30 31.81 12.07
N SER A 112 -7.20 30.82 12.06
CA SER A 112 -8.12 30.61 10.94
C SER A 112 -9.59 30.60 11.38
N ASP A 113 -10.43 31.39 10.72
CA ASP A 113 -11.89 31.46 10.88
C ASP A 113 -12.66 30.16 10.50
N ARG A 114 -11.97 29.01 10.45
CA ARG A 114 -12.56 27.70 10.16
C ARG A 114 -12.72 26.91 11.44
N LYS A 115 -13.78 26.10 11.54
CA LYS A 115 -13.97 25.11 12.62
C LYS A 115 -12.64 24.39 12.87
N GLN A 116 -12.11 24.61 14.07
CA GLN A 116 -10.83 24.09 14.46
C GLN A 116 -10.98 22.59 14.77
N ILE A 117 -10.01 21.81 14.30
CA ILE A 117 -9.96 20.37 14.52
C ILE A 117 -9.14 20.20 15.78
N GLU A 118 -9.76 19.62 16.82
CA GLU A 118 -9.15 19.37 18.12
C GLU A 118 -8.43 18.02 18.12
N GLY A 119 -9.00 17.02 17.41
CA GLY A 119 -8.50 15.66 17.41
C GLY A 119 -8.74 14.89 16.13
N ILE A 120 -7.93 13.86 15.91
CA ILE A 120 -8.10 12.87 14.85
C ILE A 120 -8.45 11.54 15.50
N ARG A 121 -9.57 10.94 15.08
CA ARG A 121 -9.93 9.59 15.48
C ARG A 121 -9.25 8.58 14.55
N ILE A 122 -8.47 7.69 15.16
CA ILE A 122 -7.72 6.64 14.50
C ILE A 122 -8.24 5.31 15.02
N GLU A 123 -8.74 4.47 14.11
CA GLU A 123 -9.17 3.12 14.45
C GLU A 123 -8.14 2.12 13.95
N HIS A 124 -7.78 1.18 14.82
CA HIS A 124 -7.00 0.01 14.46
C HIS A 124 -7.94 -1.05 13.95
N VAL A 125 -7.72 -1.50 12.73
CA VAL A 125 -8.52 -2.55 12.11
C VAL A 125 -7.65 -3.78 11.96
N ASP A 126 -8.09 -4.86 12.60
CA ASP A 126 -7.47 -6.17 12.51
C ASP A 126 -8.05 -6.92 11.32
N PHE A 127 -7.18 -7.38 10.44
CA PHE A 127 -7.55 -8.15 9.26
C PHE A 127 -7.16 -9.60 9.45
N THR A 128 -8.06 -10.49 9.05
CA THR A 128 -7.79 -11.92 8.88
C THR A 128 -8.07 -12.28 7.43
N CYS A 129 -7.02 -12.71 6.73
CA CYS A 129 -7.07 -13.10 5.32
C CYS A 129 -6.89 -14.62 5.20
N THR A 130 -7.93 -15.32 4.77
CA THR A 130 -7.93 -16.78 4.60
C THR A 130 -7.87 -17.12 3.12
N CYS A 131 -6.84 -17.86 2.70
CA CYS A 131 -6.68 -18.22 1.30
C CYS A 131 -7.61 -19.37 0.91
N ALA A 132 -8.60 -19.11 0.05
CA ALA A 132 -9.49 -20.15 -0.48
C ALA A 132 -8.79 -21.29 -1.24
N LYS A 133 -7.55 -21.09 -1.73
CA LYS A 133 -6.81 -22.09 -2.52
C LYS A 133 -5.98 -23.04 -1.66
N CYS A 134 -5.28 -22.53 -0.64
CA CYS A 134 -4.35 -23.33 0.17
C CYS A 134 -4.67 -23.34 1.66
N GLY A 135 -5.74 -22.66 2.09
CA GLY A 135 -6.16 -22.58 3.50
C GLY A 135 -5.26 -21.72 4.38
N ASN A 136 -4.18 -21.14 3.86
CA ASN A 136 -3.27 -20.33 4.66
C ASN A 136 -3.99 -19.07 5.20
N VAL A 137 -3.81 -18.82 6.49
CA VAL A 137 -4.38 -17.65 7.18
C VAL A 137 -3.26 -16.65 7.45
N ALA A 138 -3.51 -15.38 7.14
CA ALA A 138 -2.62 -14.28 7.45
C ALA A 138 -3.38 -13.19 8.18
N SER A 139 -2.83 -12.71 9.31
CA SER A 139 -3.46 -11.66 10.12
C SER A 139 -2.54 -10.45 10.23
N PHE A 140 -3.12 -9.25 10.19
CA PHE A 140 -2.38 -8.00 10.36
C PHE A 140 -3.28 -6.85 10.81
N THR A 141 -2.71 -5.91 11.57
CA THR A 141 -3.41 -4.70 12.03
C THR A 141 -3.03 -3.51 11.15
N GLN A 142 -4.00 -2.65 10.83
CA GLN A 142 -3.77 -1.41 10.10
C GLN A 142 -4.55 -0.26 10.73
N LYS A 143 -3.86 0.88 10.93
CA LYS A 143 -4.47 2.10 11.44
C LYS A 143 -5.14 2.90 10.32
N TYR A 144 -6.38 3.35 10.54
CA TYR A 144 -7.11 4.23 9.64
C TYR A 144 -7.58 5.48 10.37
N GLN A 145 -7.44 6.63 9.70
CA GLN A 145 -8.12 7.85 10.14
C GLN A 145 -9.60 7.74 9.76
N THR A 146 -10.45 7.52 10.77
CA THR A 146 -11.89 7.32 10.60
C THR A 146 -12.71 8.53 11.00
N GLY A 147 -12.10 9.58 11.57
CA GLY A 147 -12.84 10.80 11.83
C GLY A 147 -11.99 12.00 12.24
N GLU A 148 -12.67 13.13 12.32
CA GLU A 148 -12.15 14.38 12.89
C GLU A 148 -13.07 14.79 14.03
N VAL A 149 -12.46 15.19 15.14
CA VAL A 149 -13.13 15.77 16.32
C VAL A 149 -12.91 17.27 16.25
N TYR A 150 -14.00 18.03 16.29
CA TYR A 150 -13.97 19.50 16.28
C TYR A 150 -14.13 20.04 17.70
N ASP A 151 -13.70 21.28 17.90
CA ASP A 151 -13.73 21.97 19.20
C ASP A 151 -15.15 22.13 19.80
N ASP A 152 -16.20 22.00 18.98
CA ASP A 152 -17.61 21.97 19.44
C ASP A 152 -18.05 20.59 19.96
N GLY A 153 -17.12 19.64 20.08
CA GLY A 153 -17.38 18.25 20.43
C GLY A 153 -18.03 17.44 19.30
N SER A 154 -18.26 18.02 18.12
CA SER A 154 -18.82 17.27 16.98
C SER A 154 -17.77 16.34 16.38
N VAL A 155 -18.22 15.14 15.99
CA VAL A 155 -17.37 14.14 15.34
C VAL A 155 -17.86 13.93 13.92
N LYS A 156 -16.99 14.15 12.95
CA LYS A 156 -17.26 13.77 11.56
C LYS A 156 -16.64 12.41 11.29
N GLU A 157 -17.48 11.39 11.37
CA GLU A 157 -17.09 10.02 11.07
C GLU A 157 -17.01 9.78 9.55
N ARG A 158 -16.01 9.01 9.14
CA ARG A 158 -15.88 8.42 7.81
C ARG A 158 -16.33 6.97 7.92
N ASN A 159 -17.06 6.53 6.90
CA ASN A 159 -17.46 5.14 6.78
C ASN A 159 -16.21 4.24 6.65
N VAL A 160 -15.96 3.46 7.70
CA VAL A 160 -14.80 2.56 7.83
C VAL A 160 -14.82 1.48 6.75
N ASP A 161 -15.99 0.89 6.46
CA ASP A 161 -16.16 -0.10 5.39
C ASP A 161 -15.74 0.45 4.02
N ALA A 162 -16.12 1.70 3.71
CA ALA A 162 -15.71 2.35 2.46
C ALA A 162 -14.19 2.56 2.38
N VAL A 163 -13.54 2.89 3.51
CA VAL A 163 -12.09 3.06 3.59
C VAL A 163 -11.37 1.72 3.42
N ILE A 164 -11.86 0.66 4.07
CA ILE A 164 -11.30 -0.69 3.99
C ILE A 164 -11.47 -1.28 2.59
N LYS A 165 -12.65 -1.14 1.99
CA LYS A 165 -12.89 -1.62 0.63
C LYS A 165 -11.96 -0.93 -0.38
N LYS A 166 -11.68 0.36 -0.19
CA LYS A 166 -10.67 1.09 -0.97
C LYS A 166 -9.25 0.57 -0.70
N TYR A 167 -8.97 0.11 0.51
CA TYR A 167 -7.71 -0.53 0.85
C TYR A 167 -7.52 -1.90 0.18
N PHE A 168 -8.56 -2.66 -0.19
CA PHE A 168 -8.36 -3.90 -0.98
C PHE A 168 -8.60 -3.74 -2.48
N LYS A 169 -9.12 -2.58 -2.92
CA LYS A 169 -9.26 -2.26 -4.34
C LYS A 169 -7.87 -2.17 -4.99
N VAL A 170 -7.68 -2.90 -6.09
CA VAL A 170 -6.53 -2.83 -7.00
C VAL A 170 -6.92 -1.97 -8.19
#